data_AF-A0AAV0X4L3-F1
#
_entry.id   AF-A0AAV0X4L3-F1
#
_cell.length_a   1.000
_cell.length_b   1.000
_cell.length_c   1.000
_cell.angle_alpha   90.00
_cell.angle_beta   90.00
_cell.angle_gamma   90.00
#
_symmetry.space_group_name_H-M   'P 1'
#
loop_
_entity.id
_entity.type
_entity.pdbx_description
1 polymer ?
#
loop_
_entity_poly.entity_id
_entity_poly.type
_entity_poly.pdbx_seq_one_letter_code
_entity_poly.pdbx_strand_id
1 'polypeptide(L)'
;MSIESEVQKPIILQGLYEMNGQILVLPIMGNGRCKITLEDFKLTGILQMTKSLKNGSIFLEIEDLSWKFTTSRINIKFDNLFNGNKVLGNHMNNFLNENWRELFDEMQSGFEQALSSTFIGIIQQFLNQVPLKQIFND
;
A
#
# COMPACT_ATOMS: atom_id res chain seq x y z
N MET A 1 18.17 7.02 -5.79
CA MET A 1 17.18 7.76 -6.60
C MET A 1 15.97 8.02 -5.72
N SER A 2 15.48 9.27 -5.65
CA SER A 2 14.21 9.58 -4.98
C SER A 2 13.11 9.72 -6.03
N ILE A 3 11.92 9.24 -5.68
CA ILE A 3 10.70 9.35 -6.50
C ILE A 3 9.65 10.01 -5.61
N GLU A 4 9.08 11.10 -6.07
CA GLU A 4 7.95 11.75 -5.42
C GLU A 4 6.74 11.70 -6.34
N SER A 5 5.58 11.38 -5.78
CA SER A 5 4.33 11.31 -6.53
C SER A 5 3.18 11.82 -5.67
N GLU A 6 2.36 12.68 -6.27
CA GLU A 6 1.11 13.17 -5.69
C GLU A 6 -0.03 12.80 -6.64
N VAL A 7 -1.02 12.06 -6.13
CA VAL A 7 -2.15 11.60 -6.93
C VAL A 7 -3.30 12.59 -6.74
N GLN A 8 -3.67 13.31 -7.80
CA GLN A 8 -4.74 14.32 -7.76
C GLN A 8 -6.14 13.73 -7.54
N LYS A 9 -6.31 12.43 -7.81
CA LYS A 9 -7.58 11.72 -7.63
C LYS A 9 -7.49 10.78 -6.43
N PRO A 10 -8.61 10.50 -5.75
CA PRO A 10 -8.60 9.58 -4.63
C PRO A 10 -8.16 8.19 -5.06
N ILE A 11 -7.36 7.53 -4.23
CA ILE A 11 -7.05 6.11 -4.42
C ILE A 11 -8.21 5.30 -3.83
N ILE A 12 -8.82 4.46 -4.66
CA ILE A 12 -9.93 3.60 -4.25
C ILE A 12 -9.46 2.16 -4.27
N LEU A 13 -9.42 1.54 -3.10
CA LEU A 13 -9.19 0.11 -2.92
C LEU A 13 -10.55 -0.59 -2.77
N GLN A 14 -10.81 -1.56 -3.62
CA GLN A 14 -12.02 -2.36 -3.60
C GLN A 14 -11.67 -3.82 -3.73
N GLY A 15 -12.33 -4.66 -2.93
CA GLY A 15 -12.04 -6.08 -2.94
C GLY A 15 -13.00 -6.89 -2.10
N LEU A 16 -12.78 -8.21 -2.14
CA LEU A 16 -13.36 -9.12 -1.18
C LEU A 16 -12.47 -9.16 0.06
N TYR A 17 -13.10 -9.18 1.23
CA TYR A 17 -12.41 -9.30 2.49
C TYR A 17 -12.99 -10.45 3.31
N GLU A 18 -12.16 -11.00 4.18
CA GLU A 18 -12.55 -11.84 5.29
C GLU A 18 -11.73 -11.37 6.49
N MET A 19 -12.40 -11.13 7.62
CA MET A 19 -11.73 -10.75 8.85
C MET A 19 -12.38 -11.40 10.05
N ASN A 20 -11.53 -11.75 11.02
CA ASN A 20 -11.92 -12.15 12.36
C ASN A 20 -10.77 -11.77 13.29
N GLY A 21 -10.98 -10.75 14.11
CA GLY A 21 -9.93 -10.22 14.97
C GLY A 21 -10.39 -9.04 15.79
N GLN A 22 -9.46 -8.14 16.09
CA GLN A 22 -9.68 -6.96 16.90
C GLN A 22 -9.04 -5.76 16.23
N ILE A 23 -9.76 -4.65 16.17
CA ILE A 23 -9.25 -3.35 15.70
C ILE A 23 -9.23 -2.41 16.90
N LEU A 24 -8.04 -1.89 17.22
CA LEU A 24 -7.75 -1.19 18.48
C LEU A 24 -8.17 -2.06 19.67
N VAL A 25 -9.33 -1.79 20.26
CA VAL A 25 -9.91 -2.56 21.37
C VAL A 25 -11.20 -3.28 21.00
N LEU A 26 -11.76 -3.07 19.81
CA LEU A 26 -13.07 -3.59 19.44
C LEU A 26 -12.96 -4.87 18.60
N PRO A 27 -13.67 -5.95 18.96
CA PRO A 27 -13.73 -7.14 18.14
C PRO A 27 -14.45 -6.83 16.82
N ILE A 28 -13.93 -7.39 15.73
CA ILE A 28 -14.50 -7.24 14.40
C ILE A 28 -14.47 -8.57 13.67
N MET A 29 -15.58 -8.90 13.04
CA MET A 29 -15.67 -10.07 12.17
C MET A 29 -16.57 -9.78 10.98
N GLY A 30 -16.30 -10.44 9.86
CA GLY A 30 -17.16 -10.41 8.69
C GLY A 30 -16.42 -10.87 7.45
N ASN A 31 -17.18 -11.08 6.39
CA ASN A 31 -16.65 -11.37 5.07
C ASN A 31 -17.58 -10.74 4.04
N GLY A 32 -17.04 -10.19 2.96
CA GLY A 32 -17.86 -9.48 2.00
C GLY A 32 -17.06 -8.54 1.13
N ARG A 33 -17.71 -7.48 0.63
CA ARG A 33 -17.03 -6.43 -0.14
C ARG A 33 -16.53 -5.34 0.79
N CYS A 34 -15.38 -4.80 0.46
CA CYS A 34 -14.86 -3.59 1.09
C CYS A 34 -14.64 -2.49 0.04
N LYS A 35 -14.73 -1.24 0.50
CA LYS A 35 -14.26 -0.06 -0.22
C LYS A 35 -13.50 0.82 0.75
N ILE A 36 -12.24 1.10 0.44
CA ILE A 36 -11.39 2.02 1.19
C ILE A 36 -10.98 3.13 0.22
N THR A 37 -11.20 4.38 0.59
CA THR A 37 -10.86 5.55 -0.24
C THR A 37 -9.85 6.41 0.51
N LEU A 38 -8.71 6.71 -0.12
CA LEU A 38 -7.65 7.56 0.41
C LEU A 38 -7.66 8.88 -0.37
N GLU A 39 -7.88 9.98 0.34
CA GLU A 39 -7.93 11.34 -0.22
C GLU A 39 -6.54 12.00 -0.15
N ASP A 40 -6.21 12.84 -1.13
CA ASP A 40 -4.94 13.58 -1.24
C ASP A 40 -3.71 12.71 -0.95
N PHE A 41 -3.65 11.54 -1.57
CA PHE A 41 -2.59 10.58 -1.35
C PHE A 41 -1.26 11.09 -1.92
N LYS A 42 -0.24 11.12 -1.07
CA LYS A 42 1.14 11.48 -1.44
C LYS A 42 2.06 10.32 -1.11
N LEU A 43 3.00 10.05 -2.01
CA LEU A 43 3.99 8.98 -1.87
C LEU A 43 5.39 9.53 -2.14
N THR A 44 6.31 9.19 -1.27
CA THR A 44 7.75 9.37 -1.46
C THR A 44 8.41 8.00 -1.43
N GLY A 45 9.16 7.67 -2.47
CA GLY A 45 9.94 6.46 -2.60
C GLY A 45 11.43 6.77 -2.63
N ILE A 46 12.24 5.98 -1.92
CA ILE A 46 13.70 6.00 -2.02
C ILE A 46 14.13 4.64 -2.57
N LEU A 47 14.66 4.66 -3.79
CA LEU A 47 15.19 3.49 -4.48
C LEU A 47 16.72 3.54 -4.48
N GLN A 48 17.34 2.54 -3.88
CA GLN A 48 18.79 2.36 -3.85
C GLN A 48 19.15 1.20 -4.78
N MET A 49 20.11 1.44 -5.68
CA MET A 49 20.53 0.46 -6.67
C MET A 49 22.04 0.47 -6.85
N THR A 50 22.61 -0.70 -7.11
CA THR A 50 23.99 -0.88 -7.54
C THR A 50 24.10 -1.42 -8.95
N LYS A 51 25.32 -1.39 -9.48
CA LYS A 51 25.66 -1.90 -10.81
C LYS A 51 26.20 -3.32 -10.68
N SER A 52 25.71 -4.22 -11.52
CA SER A 52 26.12 -5.62 -11.56
C SER A 52 26.52 -6.01 -12.99
N LEU A 53 27.71 -6.61 -13.17
CA LEU A 53 28.19 -7.06 -14.48
C LEU A 53 27.67 -8.48 -14.76
N LYS A 54 26.87 -8.66 -15.79
CA LYS A 54 26.31 -9.95 -16.22
C LYS A 54 26.55 -10.12 -17.72
N ASN A 55 27.26 -11.17 -18.13
CA ASN A 55 27.53 -11.50 -19.54
C ASN A 55 28.09 -10.33 -20.36
N GLY A 56 29.03 -9.57 -19.79
CA GLY A 56 29.66 -8.43 -20.46
C GLY A 56 28.80 -7.16 -20.53
N SER A 57 27.58 -7.17 -19.96
CA SER A 57 26.69 -6.02 -19.87
C SER A 57 26.46 -5.62 -18.42
N ILE A 58 26.35 -4.30 -18.16
CA ILE A 58 26.07 -3.77 -16.83
C ILE A 58 24.55 -3.69 -16.65
N PHE A 59 24.04 -4.21 -15.54
CA PHE A 59 22.63 -4.14 -15.14
C PHE A 59 22.49 -3.42 -13.80
N LEU A 60 21.28 -2.99 -13.47
CA LEU A 60 20.95 -2.45 -12.15
C LEU A 60 20.41 -3.54 -11.24
N GLU A 61 20.82 -3.49 -9.99
CA GLU A 61 20.37 -4.38 -8.92
C GLU A 61 19.84 -3.53 -7.77
N ILE A 62 18.63 -3.84 -7.30
CA ILE A 62 17.99 -3.10 -6.22
C ILE A 62 18.58 -3.58 -4.89
N GLU A 63 19.11 -2.64 -4.12
CA GLU A 63 19.58 -2.90 -2.75
C GLU A 63 18.46 -2.68 -1.74
N ASP A 64 17.71 -1.59 -1.91
CA ASP A 64 16.63 -1.21 -1.03
C ASP A 64 15.58 -0.37 -1.76
N LEU A 65 14.35 -0.52 -1.32
CA LEU A 65 13.23 0.31 -1.73
C LEU A 65 12.38 0.60 -0.50
N SER A 66 12.35 1.86 -0.09
CA SER A 66 11.49 2.32 1.00
C SER A 66 10.42 3.27 0.46
N TRP A 67 9.22 3.15 1.02
CA TRP A 67 8.10 4.04 0.74
C TRP A 67 7.68 4.77 2.00
N LYS A 68 7.26 6.02 1.83
CA LYS A 68 6.49 6.78 2.79
C LYS A 68 5.28 7.35 2.10
N PHE A 69 4.10 7.16 2.69
CA PHE A 69 2.90 7.81 2.16
C PHE A 69 2.14 8.59 3.22
N THR A 70 1.35 9.55 2.76
CA THR A 70 0.45 10.33 3.60
C THR A 70 -0.89 10.47 2.90
N THR A 71 -1.94 10.72 3.67
CA THR A 71 -3.30 10.94 3.17
C THR A 71 -4.00 11.91 4.09
N SER A 72 -4.88 12.75 3.54
CA SER A 72 -5.63 13.73 4.34
C SER A 72 -6.85 13.10 5.01
N ARG A 73 -7.43 12.06 4.40
CA ARG A 73 -8.60 11.34 4.90
C ARG A 73 -8.64 9.92 4.36
N ILE A 74 -9.11 9.00 5.19
CA ILE A 74 -9.54 7.67 4.76
C ILE A 74 -11.04 7.52 5.01
N ASN A 75 -11.75 6.99 4.01
CA ASN A 75 -13.12 6.53 4.13
C ASN A 75 -13.18 5.01 4.00
N ILE A 76 -13.72 4.34 5.01
CA ILE A 76 -13.73 2.88 5.13
C ILE A 76 -15.15 2.35 5.09
N LYS A 77 -15.42 1.38 4.24
CA LYS A 77 -16.68 0.64 4.21
C LYS A 77 -16.44 -0.85 4.10
N PHE A 78 -16.95 -1.60 5.07
CA PHE A 78 -17.06 -3.05 5.05
C PHE A 78 -18.54 -3.47 5.06
N ASP A 79 -18.90 -4.32 4.11
CA ASP A 79 -20.22 -4.93 4.01
C ASP A 79 -20.26 -6.29 4.72
N ASN A 80 -21.41 -6.69 5.26
CA ASN A 80 -21.59 -7.98 5.93
C ASN A 80 -20.68 -8.20 7.17
N LEU A 81 -20.38 -7.11 7.89
CA LEU A 81 -19.86 -7.21 9.25
C LEU A 81 -20.87 -7.89 10.18
N PHE A 82 -20.36 -8.66 11.15
CA PHE A 82 -21.15 -9.36 12.18
C PHE A 82 -22.32 -10.17 11.60
N ASN A 83 -22.02 -10.96 10.55
CA ASN A 83 -22.99 -11.79 9.84
C ASN A 83 -24.22 -11.01 9.34
N GLY A 84 -24.00 -9.76 8.89
CA GLY A 84 -25.04 -8.92 8.30
C GLY A 84 -25.87 -8.13 9.31
N ASN A 85 -25.50 -8.11 10.60
CA ASN A 85 -26.16 -7.25 11.58
C ASN A 85 -25.92 -5.77 11.24
N LYS A 86 -26.95 -5.10 10.70
CA LYS A 86 -26.85 -3.71 10.23
C LYS A 86 -26.51 -2.72 11.33
N VAL A 87 -26.98 -2.94 12.55
CA VAL A 87 -26.71 -2.02 13.68
C VAL A 87 -25.23 -2.08 14.03
N LEU A 88 -24.72 -3.27 14.35
CA LEU A 88 -23.31 -3.46 14.69
C LEU A 88 -22.39 -3.08 13.53
N GLY A 89 -22.74 -3.48 12.30
CA GLY A 89 -21.96 -3.15 11.11
C GLY A 89 -21.90 -1.65 10.82
N ASN A 90 -22.99 -0.90 11.02
CA ASN A 90 -22.99 0.55 10.85
C ASN A 90 -22.18 1.24 11.95
N HIS A 91 -22.35 0.84 13.22
CA HIS A 91 -21.55 1.38 14.32
C HIS A 91 -20.06 1.13 14.13
N MET A 92 -19.68 -0.08 13.70
CA MET A 92 -18.28 -0.39 13.43
C MET A 92 -17.72 0.42 12.25
N ASN A 93 -18.46 0.54 11.14
CA ASN A 93 -18.01 1.41 10.05
C ASN A 93 -17.84 2.87 10.52
N ASN A 94 -18.75 3.40 11.34
CA ASN A 94 -18.60 4.75 11.89
C ASN A 94 -17.36 4.86 12.77
N PHE A 95 -17.16 3.91 13.68
CA PHE A 95 -15.98 3.85 14.53
C PHE A 95 -14.67 3.85 13.71
N LEU A 96 -14.60 3.04 12.64
CA LEU A 96 -13.43 3.00 11.76
C LEU A 96 -13.19 4.34 11.05
N ASN A 97 -14.25 5.03 10.64
CA ASN A 97 -14.16 6.32 9.96
C ASN A 97 -13.88 7.49 10.92
N GLU A 98 -14.25 7.39 12.19
CA GLU A 98 -13.96 8.37 13.23
C GLU A 98 -12.50 8.24 13.69
N ASN A 99 -12.01 7.01 13.82
CA ASN A 99 -10.66 6.70 14.30
C ASN A 99 -9.68 6.37 13.17
N TRP A 100 -9.99 6.76 11.92
CA TRP A 100 -9.22 6.38 10.74
C TRP A 100 -7.73 6.72 10.82
N ARG A 101 -7.38 7.80 11.53
CA ARG A 101 -6.00 8.27 11.67
C ARG A 101 -5.19 7.36 12.57
N GLU A 102 -5.73 6.97 13.71
CA GLU A 102 -5.06 6.02 14.62
C GLU A 102 -4.85 4.67 13.94
N LEU A 103 -5.87 4.21 13.21
CA LEU A 103 -5.79 2.99 12.40
C LEU A 103 -4.72 3.10 11.32
N PHE A 104 -4.66 4.24 10.64
CA PHE A 104 -3.65 4.48 9.63
C PHE A 104 -2.25 4.45 10.25
N ASP A 105 -2.03 5.16 11.35
CA ASP A 105 -0.72 5.24 12.01
C ASP A 105 -0.23 3.85 12.47
N GLU A 106 -1.15 2.99 12.95
CA GLU A 106 -0.83 1.61 13.34
C GLU A 106 -0.51 0.72 12.13
N MET A 107 -1.29 0.81 11.07
CA MET A 107 -1.19 -0.09 9.91
C MET A 107 -0.19 0.38 8.84
N GLN A 108 0.14 1.67 8.80
CA GLN A 108 0.91 2.30 7.72
C GLN A 108 2.24 1.61 7.50
N SER A 109 3.02 1.40 8.56
CA SER A 109 4.36 0.79 8.45
C SER A 109 4.31 -0.62 7.84
N GLY A 110 3.31 -1.42 8.21
CA GLY A 110 3.10 -2.76 7.65
C GLY A 110 2.74 -2.72 6.16
N PHE A 111 1.88 -1.77 5.77
CA PHE A 111 1.56 -1.55 4.36
C PHE A 111 2.76 -1.07 3.54
N GLU A 112 3.55 -0.13 4.06
CA GLU A 112 4.78 0.37 3.42
C GLU A 112 5.75 -0.78 3.15
N GLN A 113 5.99 -1.64 4.14
CA GLN A 113 6.88 -2.80 4.00
C GLN A 113 6.36 -3.83 2.98
N ALA A 114 5.05 -4.11 3.00
CA ALA A 114 4.42 -5.05 2.07
C ALA A 114 4.51 -4.54 0.62
N LEU A 115 4.27 -3.25 0.40
CA LEU A 115 4.42 -2.62 -0.91
C LEU A 115 5.89 -2.62 -1.35
N SER A 116 6.82 -2.22 -0.49
CA SER A 116 8.27 -2.29 -0.77
C SER A 116 8.69 -3.65 -1.27
N SER A 117 8.37 -4.71 -0.51
CA SER A 117 8.74 -6.08 -0.84
C SER A 117 8.15 -6.53 -2.17
N THR A 118 6.89 -6.18 -2.43
CA THR A 118 6.20 -6.53 -3.68
C THR A 118 6.82 -5.82 -4.88
N PHE A 119 7.06 -4.50 -4.77
CA PHE A 119 7.60 -3.71 -5.86
C PHE A 119 9.07 -4.02 -6.17
N ILE A 120 9.90 -4.38 -5.18
CA ILE A 120 11.29 -4.82 -5.43
C ILE A 120 11.30 -5.99 -6.42
N GLY A 121 10.45 -7.01 -6.20
CA GLY A 121 10.38 -8.17 -7.09
C GLY A 121 9.98 -7.79 -8.52
N ILE A 122 8.97 -6.93 -8.66
CA ILE A 122 8.47 -6.47 -9.97
C ILE A 122 9.54 -5.64 -10.70
N ILE A 123 10.13 -4.65 -10.02
CA ILE A 123 11.12 -3.76 -10.63
C ILE A 123 12.40 -4.54 -10.96
N GLN A 124 12.88 -5.42 -10.07
CA GLN A 124 14.07 -6.23 -10.34
C GLN A 124 13.87 -7.17 -11.52
N GLN A 125 12.67 -7.75 -11.68
CA GLN A 125 12.35 -8.59 -12.84
C GLN A 125 12.50 -7.80 -14.15
N PHE A 126 12.04 -6.55 -14.18
CA PHE A 126 12.22 -5.66 -15.32
C PHE A 126 13.70 -5.31 -15.53
N LEU A 127 14.41 -4.87 -14.49
CA LEU A 127 15.81 -4.45 -14.57
C LEU A 127 16.76 -5.57 -15.01
N ASN A 128 16.43 -6.83 -14.74
CA ASN A 128 17.20 -7.98 -15.22
C ASN A 128 17.16 -8.17 -16.75
N GLN A 129 16.17 -7.58 -17.43
CA GLN A 129 16.02 -7.69 -18.89
C GLN A 129 16.59 -6.49 -19.64
N VAL A 130 16.95 -5.41 -18.92
CA VAL A 130 17.34 -4.13 -19.54
C VAL A 130 18.74 -3.73 -19.05
N PRO A 131 19.76 -3.80 -19.93
CA PRO A 131 21.09 -3.29 -19.61
C PRO A 131 21.06 -1.80 -19.28
N LEU A 132 21.94 -1.36 -18.39
CA LEU A 132 22.06 0.02 -17.91
C LEU A 132 22.11 1.04 -19.06
N LYS A 133 22.85 0.72 -20.14
CA LYS A 133 23.02 1.58 -21.33
C LYS A 133 21.72 1.87 -22.08
N GLN A 134 20.68 1.05 -21.89
CA GLN A 134 19.36 1.27 -22.51
C GLN A 134 18.44 2.12 -21.63
N ILE A 135 18.74 2.21 -20.32
CA ILE A 135 17.97 3.00 -19.35
C ILE A 135 18.47 4.44 -19.33
N PHE A 136 19.79 4.61 -19.31
CA PHE A 136 20.43 5.92 -19.37
C PHE A 136 21.20 5.99 -20.69
N ASN A 137 20.73 6.85 -21.59
CA ASN A 137 21.48 7.21 -22.79
C ASN A 137 22.65 8.09 -22.36
N ASP A 138 23.83 7.49 -22.18
CA ASP A 138 25.11 8.18 -22.27
C ASP A 138 25.66 8.04 -23.70
#